data_AF-A0A523KBS4-F1
#
_entry.id   AF-A0A523KBS4-F1
#
_cell.length_a   1.000
_cell.length_b   1.000
_cell.length_c   1.000
_cell.angle_alpha   90.00
_cell.angle_beta   90.00
_cell.angle_gamma   90.00
#
_symmetry.space_group_name_H-M   'P 1'
#
loop_
_entity.id
_entity.type
_entity.pdbx_description
1 polymer ?
#
loop_
_entity_poly.entity_id
_entity_poly.type
_entity_poly.pdbx_seq_one_letter_code
_entity_poly.pdbx_strand_id
1 'polypeptide(L)'
;MRKLSCPLSAALILLLSGPSFAQWIEHANVEEGFFINFPAEPLVEEITWESEYRATFPARVYSVETNRGRYSVTVVDYREAKRIHTERVAPCVDGSEPCLGPITSSDTGVGIGYWRPDVQGSMVYAASQFLERDAEMTHFAWGLIAFVEGLRLHLTNPDQSRTLASFYLHADRLYILEATTPEGVRGGGLFLQSLQFLDEEGDRIHYKRVYHNSAPPPARMPLPGGL
;
A
#
# COMPACT_ATOMS: atom_id res chain seq x y z
N MET A 1 -34.60 -54.77 45.09
CA MET A 1 -34.34 -53.32 45.34
C MET A 1 -33.43 -52.84 44.21
N ARG A 2 -33.96 -52.00 43.30
CA ARG A 2 -33.29 -51.57 42.06
C ARG A 2 -32.26 -50.47 42.35
N LYS A 3 -31.07 -50.59 41.78
CA LYS A 3 -30.00 -49.59 41.84
C LYS A 3 -30.38 -48.34 41.03
N LEU A 4 -30.06 -47.18 41.59
CA LEU A 4 -30.13 -45.87 40.92
C LEU A 4 -29.27 -45.84 39.65
N SER A 5 -29.76 -45.17 38.61
CA SER A 5 -28.92 -44.54 37.58
C SER A 5 -29.63 -43.30 37.05
N CYS A 6 -29.10 -42.14 37.45
CA CYS A 6 -29.44 -40.82 36.92
C CYS A 6 -28.40 -40.49 35.83
N PRO A 7 -28.81 -40.22 34.58
CA PRO A 7 -27.97 -39.51 33.64
C PRO A 7 -28.59 -38.13 33.40
N LEU A 8 -28.57 -37.27 34.42
CA LEU A 8 -28.49 -35.84 34.17
C LEU A 8 -27.01 -35.50 33.91
N SER A 9 -26.78 -34.61 32.95
CA SER A 9 -25.49 -33.94 32.66
C SER A 9 -24.52 -34.65 31.72
N ALA A 10 -24.82 -34.64 30.43
CA ALA A 10 -23.78 -34.65 29.39
C ALA A 10 -24.12 -33.84 28.12
N ALA A 11 -25.25 -33.11 28.08
CA ALA A 11 -25.76 -32.51 26.84
C ALA A 11 -25.58 -30.97 26.72
N LEU A 12 -24.97 -30.29 27.70
CA LEU A 12 -24.96 -28.82 27.74
C LEU A 12 -23.56 -28.20 27.86
N ILE A 13 -22.62 -28.63 26.99
CA ILE A 13 -21.27 -28.01 26.90
C ILE A 13 -21.01 -27.37 25.52
N LEU A 14 -21.93 -27.49 24.55
CA LEU A 14 -21.70 -27.03 23.16
C LEU A 14 -22.09 -25.57 22.85
N LEU A 15 -22.37 -24.72 23.84
CA LEU A 15 -22.84 -23.34 23.60
C LEU A 15 -21.82 -22.24 23.96
N LEU A 16 -20.55 -22.57 24.09
CA LEU A 16 -19.47 -21.58 24.23
C LEU A 16 -18.66 -21.45 22.94
N SER A 17 -19.33 -21.24 21.81
CA SER A 17 -18.71 -20.58 20.66
C SER A 17 -18.59 -19.09 21.00
N GLY A 18 -17.53 -18.75 21.73
CA GLY A 18 -17.11 -17.36 21.95
C GLY A 18 -16.81 -16.66 20.60
N PRO A 19 -16.78 -15.32 20.56
CA PRO A 19 -16.52 -14.58 19.34
C PRO A 19 -15.20 -15.06 18.73
N SER A 20 -15.25 -15.49 17.47
CA SER A 20 -14.07 -15.73 16.65
C SER A 20 -13.22 -14.46 16.70
N PHE A 21 -11.97 -14.57 17.13
CA PHE A 21 -10.98 -13.53 16.84
C PHE A 21 -11.03 -13.31 15.34
N ALA A 22 -11.21 -12.05 14.90
CA ALA A 22 -11.11 -11.70 13.50
C ALA A 22 -9.80 -12.30 12.96
N GLN A 23 -9.94 -13.38 12.18
CA GLN A 23 -8.85 -14.05 11.52
C GLN A 23 -8.44 -13.15 10.36
N TRP A 24 -7.14 -12.84 10.29
CA TRP A 24 -6.62 -12.08 9.17
C TRP A 24 -6.85 -12.90 7.89
N ILE A 25 -7.56 -12.32 6.94
CA ILE A 25 -7.84 -12.94 5.65
C ILE A 25 -6.74 -12.56 4.67
N GLU A 26 -6.32 -13.53 3.88
CA GLU A 26 -5.38 -13.32 2.78
C GLU A 26 -6.11 -12.64 1.62
N HIS A 27 -5.56 -11.53 1.13
CA HIS A 27 -6.09 -10.79 -0.01
C HIS A 27 -5.00 -10.69 -1.08
N ALA A 28 -5.10 -11.55 -2.09
CA ALA A 28 -4.26 -11.51 -3.28
C ALA A 28 -4.95 -10.70 -4.38
N ASN A 29 -4.28 -9.66 -4.88
CA ASN A 29 -4.72 -8.87 -6.02
C ASN A 29 -3.63 -8.87 -7.09
N VAL A 30 -3.72 -9.84 -8.00
CA VAL A 30 -2.75 -10.03 -9.09
C VAL A 30 -2.79 -8.85 -10.07
N GLU A 31 -3.97 -8.29 -10.31
CA GLU A 31 -4.14 -7.13 -11.21
C GLU A 31 -3.35 -5.90 -10.72
N GLU A 32 -3.42 -5.65 -9.41
CA GLU A 32 -2.68 -4.57 -8.75
C GLU A 32 -1.30 -4.99 -8.24
N GLY A 33 -0.89 -6.25 -8.46
CA GLY A 33 0.44 -6.74 -8.12
C GLY A 33 0.77 -6.79 -6.63
N PHE A 34 -0.21 -6.97 -5.75
CA PHE A 34 0.04 -7.08 -4.31
C PHE A 34 -0.75 -8.19 -3.63
N PHE A 35 -0.19 -8.66 -2.51
CA PHE A 35 -0.85 -9.50 -1.53
C PHE A 35 -0.75 -8.82 -0.17
N ILE A 36 -1.80 -8.87 0.62
CA ILE A 36 -1.80 -8.36 2.00
C ILE A 36 -2.82 -9.12 2.84
N ASN A 37 -2.64 -9.10 4.16
CA ASN A 37 -3.63 -9.65 5.08
C ASN A 37 -4.53 -8.54 5.62
N PHE A 38 -5.84 -8.62 5.39
CA PHE A 38 -6.82 -7.71 5.97
C PHE A 38 -7.54 -8.35 7.18
N PRO A 39 -8.08 -7.56 8.13
CA PRO A 39 -8.84 -8.12 9.25
C PRO A 39 -10.27 -8.55 8.89
N ALA A 40 -10.76 -8.19 7.71
CA ALA A 40 -12.03 -8.61 7.09
C ALA A 40 -11.95 -8.35 5.58
N GLU A 41 -13.01 -8.70 4.83
CA GLU A 41 -13.07 -8.38 3.39
C GLU A 41 -13.03 -6.86 3.19
N PRO A 42 -12.09 -6.32 2.39
CA PRO A 42 -11.98 -4.88 2.17
C PRO A 42 -13.12 -4.36 1.30
N LEU A 43 -13.62 -3.17 1.65
CA LEU A 43 -14.36 -2.34 0.71
C LEU A 43 -13.38 -1.83 -0.35
N VAL A 44 -13.78 -1.90 -1.62
CA VAL A 44 -12.99 -1.41 -2.76
C VAL A 44 -13.66 -0.18 -3.36
N GLU A 45 -12.92 0.92 -3.43
CA GLU A 45 -13.38 2.19 -3.99
C GLU A 45 -12.43 2.67 -5.08
N GLU A 46 -12.97 2.99 -6.25
CA GLU A 46 -12.23 3.68 -7.32
C GLU A 46 -12.20 5.18 -7.03
N ILE A 47 -11.00 5.77 -7.09
CA ILE A 47 -10.77 7.19 -6.83
C ILE A 47 -9.83 7.77 -7.89
N THR A 48 -9.70 9.10 -7.87
CA THR A 48 -8.67 9.82 -8.60
C THR A 48 -7.61 10.36 -7.64
N TRP A 49 -6.35 10.23 -8.01
CA TRP A 49 -5.21 10.78 -7.27
C TRP A 49 -4.61 11.96 -8.04
N GLU A 50 -4.50 13.12 -7.40
CA GLU A 50 -3.72 14.24 -7.94
C GLU A 50 -2.28 14.11 -7.46
N SER A 51 -1.33 14.11 -8.39
CA SER A 51 0.10 14.02 -8.09
C SER A 51 0.71 15.37 -7.72
N GLU A 52 1.95 15.36 -7.21
CA GLU A 52 2.72 16.58 -6.90
C GLU A 52 2.78 17.52 -8.11
N TYR A 53 2.89 16.95 -9.29
CA TYR A 53 2.99 17.72 -10.52
C TYR A 53 1.63 18.12 -11.07
N ARG A 54 0.52 17.90 -10.37
CA ARG A 54 -0.87 18.21 -10.77
C ARG A 54 -1.37 17.40 -11.96
N ALA A 55 -0.94 16.14 -12.08
CA ALA A 55 -1.53 15.18 -12.99
C ALA A 55 -2.53 14.30 -12.24
N THR A 56 -3.58 13.86 -12.92
CA THR A 56 -4.63 13.03 -12.31
C THR A 56 -4.46 11.59 -12.77
N PHE A 57 -4.33 10.68 -11.80
CA PHE A 57 -4.13 9.26 -12.00
C PHE A 57 -5.31 8.45 -11.47
N PRO A 58 -5.66 7.33 -12.12
CA PRO A 58 -6.60 6.38 -11.53
C PRO A 58 -5.97 5.71 -10.31
N ALA A 59 -6.78 5.49 -9.28
CA ALA A 59 -6.36 4.81 -8.07
C ALA A 59 -7.51 3.98 -7.46
N ARG A 60 -7.16 2.98 -6.67
CA ARG A 60 -8.12 2.16 -5.91
C ARG A 60 -7.74 2.15 -4.44
N VAL A 61 -8.74 2.25 -3.56
CA VAL A 61 -8.58 2.11 -2.11
C VAL A 61 -9.26 0.82 -1.66
N TYR A 62 -8.51 -0.01 -0.96
CA TYR A 62 -8.97 -1.24 -0.30
C TYR A 62 -8.98 -0.95 1.20
N SER A 63 -10.14 -0.88 1.84
CA SER A 63 -10.24 -0.43 3.23
C SER A 63 -11.06 -1.36 4.13
N VAL A 64 -10.66 -1.46 5.39
CA VAL A 64 -11.41 -2.16 6.45
C VAL A 64 -11.42 -1.32 7.71
N GLU A 65 -12.60 -1.12 8.28
CA GLU A 65 -12.77 -0.55 9.62
C GLU A 65 -13.28 -1.61 10.60
N THR A 66 -12.64 -1.68 11.76
CA THR A 66 -13.00 -2.56 12.86
C THR A 66 -12.95 -1.80 14.18
N ASN A 67 -13.41 -2.42 15.27
CA ASN A 67 -13.20 -1.88 16.61
C ASN A 67 -11.71 -1.78 17.02
N ARG A 68 -10.79 -2.39 16.25
CA ARG A 68 -9.34 -2.36 16.50
C ARG A 68 -8.61 -1.29 15.69
N GLY A 69 -9.28 -0.64 14.75
CA GLY A 69 -8.69 0.39 13.90
C GLY A 69 -9.19 0.34 12.47
N ARG A 70 -8.65 1.26 11.67
CA ARG A 70 -8.83 1.37 10.23
C ARG A 70 -7.55 0.93 9.52
N TYR A 71 -7.71 0.20 8.43
CA TYR A 71 -6.62 -0.36 7.64
C TYR A 71 -6.93 -0.11 6.17
N SER A 72 -5.96 0.38 5.41
CA SER A 72 -6.14 0.58 3.98
C SER A 72 -4.88 0.35 3.17
N VAL A 73 -5.09 -0.08 1.92
CA VAL A 73 -4.11 -0.02 0.83
C VAL A 73 -4.69 0.88 -0.25
N THR A 74 -4.00 1.95 -0.59
CA THR A 74 -4.28 2.73 -1.80
C THR A 74 -3.25 2.37 -2.85
N VAL A 75 -3.71 2.02 -4.05
CA VAL A 75 -2.84 1.77 -5.21
C VAL A 75 -3.10 2.87 -6.23
N VAL A 76 -2.07 3.65 -6.57
CA VAL A 76 -2.13 4.68 -7.61
C VAL A 76 -1.38 4.18 -8.83
N ASP A 77 -2.04 4.16 -9.98
CA ASP A 77 -1.50 3.63 -11.22
C ASP A 77 -0.80 4.72 -12.05
N TYR A 78 0.53 4.73 -11.99
CA TYR A 78 1.38 5.62 -12.75
C TYR A 78 1.89 5.01 -14.06
N ARG A 79 1.47 3.81 -14.47
CA ARG A 79 1.96 3.14 -15.70
C ARG A 79 1.76 3.99 -16.96
N GLU A 80 0.70 4.80 -16.98
CA GLU A 80 0.36 5.72 -18.06
C GLU A 80 0.90 7.15 -17.86
N ALA A 81 1.80 7.39 -16.89
CA ALA A 81 2.30 8.73 -16.55
C ALA A 81 2.88 9.48 -17.76
N LYS A 82 3.66 8.83 -18.61
CA LYS A 82 4.19 9.48 -19.82
C LYS A 82 3.07 10.03 -20.69
N ARG A 83 2.03 9.23 -20.95
CA ARG A 83 0.89 9.62 -21.78
C ARG A 83 0.10 10.75 -21.12
N ILE A 84 -0.29 10.56 -19.86
CA ILE A 84 -1.08 11.53 -19.08
C ILE A 84 -0.39 12.91 -19.04
N HIS A 85 0.92 12.94 -18.75
CA HIS A 85 1.66 14.20 -18.72
C HIS A 85 1.83 14.83 -20.10
N THR A 86 2.09 14.02 -21.13
CA THR A 86 2.25 14.53 -22.50
C THR A 86 0.95 15.18 -23.00
N GLU A 87 -0.20 14.53 -22.78
CA GLU A 87 -1.51 15.09 -23.13
C GLU A 87 -1.81 16.37 -22.34
N ARG A 88 -1.48 16.39 -21.05
CA ARG A 88 -1.71 17.55 -20.18
C ARG A 88 -0.94 18.80 -20.60
N VAL A 89 0.30 18.63 -21.10
CA VAL A 89 1.13 19.75 -21.54
C VAL A 89 0.99 20.05 -23.04
N ALA A 90 0.23 19.25 -23.81
CA ALA A 90 0.01 19.51 -25.24
C ALA A 90 -0.51 20.92 -25.59
N PRO A 91 -1.34 21.61 -24.77
CA PRO A 91 -1.85 22.95 -25.08
C PRO A 91 -0.88 24.10 -24.83
N CYS A 92 0.35 23.83 -24.42
CA CYS A 92 1.25 24.89 -23.97
C CYS A 92 1.88 25.70 -25.10
N VAL A 93 2.46 26.83 -24.72
CA VAL A 93 3.20 27.71 -25.64
C VAL A 93 4.59 27.11 -25.91
N ASP A 94 4.94 27.00 -27.20
CA ASP A 94 6.27 26.65 -27.68
C ASP A 94 7.34 27.47 -26.96
N GLY A 95 8.34 26.82 -26.37
CA GLY A 95 9.41 27.49 -25.61
C GLY A 95 9.34 27.29 -24.10
N SER A 96 8.20 26.83 -23.55
CA SER A 96 8.08 26.59 -22.10
C SER A 96 8.71 25.25 -21.67
N GLU A 97 9.47 25.26 -20.58
CA GLU A 97 10.23 24.10 -20.07
C GLU A 97 9.37 22.83 -19.81
N PRO A 98 8.13 22.92 -19.29
CA PRO A 98 7.26 21.76 -19.11
C PRO A 98 6.92 21.01 -20.41
N CYS A 99 6.99 21.70 -21.55
CA CYS A 99 6.55 21.20 -22.85
C CYS A 99 7.66 20.63 -23.69
N LEU A 100 8.84 21.21 -23.55
CA LEU A 100 10.00 20.76 -24.28
C LEU A 100 10.61 19.52 -23.59
N GLY A 101 10.38 19.34 -22.28
CA GLY A 101 11.42 18.75 -21.44
C GLY A 101 12.70 19.58 -21.61
N PRO A 102 13.84 19.25 -21.00
CA PRO A 102 15.08 19.95 -21.32
C PRO A 102 15.32 19.87 -22.84
N ILE A 103 15.49 21.05 -23.44
CA ILE A 103 15.20 21.44 -24.84
C ILE A 103 16.14 20.76 -25.88
N THR A 104 16.85 19.71 -25.49
CA THR A 104 17.89 19.09 -26.34
C THR A 104 17.77 17.58 -26.50
N SER A 105 16.84 16.90 -25.82
CA SER A 105 16.47 15.53 -26.20
C SER A 105 15.16 15.09 -25.52
N SER A 106 14.32 14.38 -26.28
CA SER A 106 13.24 13.52 -25.75
C SER A 106 13.73 12.38 -24.84
N ASP A 107 15.03 12.35 -24.55
CA ASP A 107 15.76 11.39 -23.71
C ASP A 107 16.47 12.07 -22.53
N THR A 108 15.96 13.22 -22.09
CA THR A 108 16.38 13.80 -20.82
C THR A 108 15.82 12.98 -19.65
N GLY A 109 16.57 12.93 -18.54
CA GLY A 109 16.20 12.17 -17.35
C GLY A 109 14.87 12.57 -16.68
N VAL A 110 14.23 13.68 -17.12
CA VAL A 110 12.97 14.19 -16.53
C VAL A 110 11.71 13.89 -17.35
N GLY A 111 11.82 13.76 -18.69
CA GLY A 111 10.68 13.50 -19.57
C GLY A 111 9.70 14.68 -19.74
N ILE A 112 8.87 14.61 -20.79
CA ILE A 112 7.85 15.63 -21.13
C ILE A 112 6.86 15.80 -19.96
N GLY A 113 6.54 17.03 -19.60
CA GLY A 113 5.63 17.33 -18.49
C GLY A 113 6.13 16.84 -17.13
N TYR A 114 7.42 16.52 -17.00
CA TYR A 114 8.06 15.99 -15.79
C TYR A 114 7.50 14.65 -15.30
N TRP A 115 7.06 13.78 -16.21
CA TRP A 115 6.46 12.52 -15.80
C TRP A 115 7.44 11.63 -15.01
N ARG A 116 8.76 11.65 -15.31
CA ARG A 116 9.74 10.80 -14.59
C ARG A 116 9.93 11.20 -13.13
N PRO A 117 10.21 12.49 -12.78
CA PRO A 117 10.32 12.89 -11.38
C PRO A 117 8.98 12.81 -10.65
N ASP A 118 7.82 12.96 -11.31
CA ASP A 118 6.53 12.76 -10.65
C ASP A 118 6.35 11.30 -10.20
N VAL A 119 6.67 10.33 -11.07
CA VAL A 119 6.65 8.91 -10.71
C VAL A 119 7.66 8.62 -9.59
N GLN A 120 8.91 9.06 -9.74
CA GLN A 120 9.98 8.81 -8.76
C GLN A 120 9.72 9.47 -7.40
N GLY A 121 9.17 10.68 -7.40
CA GLY A 121 8.86 11.47 -6.21
C GLY A 121 7.56 11.05 -5.52
N SER A 122 6.74 10.22 -6.16
CA SER A 122 5.40 9.84 -5.69
C SER A 122 5.36 9.32 -4.25
N MET A 123 6.35 8.53 -3.81
CA MET A 123 6.45 8.07 -2.41
C MET A 123 6.66 9.23 -1.43
N VAL A 124 7.49 10.20 -1.80
CA VAL A 124 7.81 11.36 -0.97
C VAL A 124 6.62 12.30 -0.91
N TYR A 125 5.97 12.53 -2.04
CA TYR A 125 4.74 13.32 -2.11
C TYR A 125 3.62 12.69 -1.26
N ALA A 126 3.38 11.38 -1.40
CA ALA A 126 2.40 10.71 -0.56
C ALA A 126 2.75 10.81 0.93
N ALA A 127 4.02 10.68 1.31
CA ALA A 127 4.46 10.88 2.68
C ALA A 127 4.24 12.32 3.17
N SER A 128 4.46 13.34 2.32
CA SER A 128 4.25 14.74 2.69
C SER A 128 2.80 15.04 3.05
N GLN A 129 1.83 14.42 2.36
CA GLN A 129 0.40 14.56 2.68
C GLN A 129 0.05 14.05 4.09
N PHE A 130 0.83 13.10 4.64
CA PHE A 130 0.69 12.67 6.03
C PHE A 130 1.36 13.61 7.02
N LEU A 131 2.48 14.23 6.62
CA LEU A 131 3.21 15.21 7.45
C LEU A 131 2.46 16.53 7.60
N GLU A 132 1.50 16.82 6.72
CA GLU A 132 0.59 17.97 6.84
C GLU A 132 -0.56 17.74 7.83
N ARG A 133 -0.75 16.50 8.31
CA ARG A 133 -1.79 16.18 9.30
C ARG A 133 -1.42 16.74 10.68
N ASP A 134 -2.42 17.09 11.47
CA ASP A 134 -2.24 17.47 12.88
C ASP A 134 -1.91 16.24 13.74
N ALA A 135 -0.67 15.77 13.66
CA ALA A 135 -0.16 14.60 14.39
C ALA A 135 1.35 14.72 14.67
N GLU A 136 1.81 14.13 15.77
CA GLU A 136 3.23 14.10 16.11
C GLU A 136 3.94 12.97 15.35
N MET A 137 4.94 13.33 14.53
CA MET A 137 5.81 12.35 13.88
C MET A 137 6.78 11.73 14.88
N THR A 138 6.63 10.42 15.10
CA THR A 138 7.48 9.66 16.03
C THR A 138 8.53 8.80 15.32
N HIS A 139 8.35 8.54 14.03
CA HIS A 139 9.32 7.83 13.19
C HIS A 139 9.14 8.20 11.73
N PHE A 140 10.24 8.48 11.04
CA PHE A 140 10.26 8.56 9.58
C PHE A 140 11.59 8.01 9.08
N ALA A 141 11.53 7.00 8.21
CA ALA A 141 12.72 6.31 7.75
C ALA A 141 12.52 5.70 6.37
N TRP A 142 13.64 5.53 5.66
CA TRP A 142 13.70 4.62 4.54
C TRP A 142 13.46 3.17 5.02
N GLY A 143 12.79 2.39 4.18
CA GLY A 143 12.47 1.00 4.43
C GLY A 143 12.40 0.21 3.14
N LEU A 144 12.16 -1.09 3.27
CA LEU A 144 11.94 -1.97 2.14
C LEU A 144 11.12 -3.19 2.56
N ILE A 145 10.37 -3.74 1.62
CA ILE A 145 9.72 -5.05 1.73
C ILE A 145 10.07 -5.83 0.47
N ALA A 146 10.47 -7.09 0.62
CA ALA A 146 10.90 -7.92 -0.50
C ALA A 146 11.99 -7.28 -1.41
N PHE A 147 12.81 -6.41 -0.80
CA PHE A 147 13.77 -5.53 -1.46
C PHE A 147 13.17 -4.46 -2.40
N VAL A 148 11.86 -4.26 -2.44
CA VAL A 148 11.26 -3.05 -3.02
C VAL A 148 11.48 -1.89 -2.06
N GLU A 149 12.11 -0.82 -2.55
CA GLU A 149 12.34 0.38 -1.76
C GLU A 149 11.04 1.07 -1.33
N GLY A 150 11.09 1.73 -0.18
CA GLY A 150 9.97 2.50 0.31
C GLY A 150 10.31 3.42 1.46
N LEU A 151 9.28 4.10 1.95
CA LEU A 151 9.33 4.95 3.14
C LEU A 151 8.40 4.39 4.20
N ARG A 152 8.72 4.63 5.47
CA ARG A 152 7.90 4.28 6.63
C ARG A 152 7.73 5.50 7.52
N LEU A 153 6.50 5.75 7.95
CA LEU A 153 6.10 6.89 8.76
C LEU A 153 5.22 6.42 9.92
N HIS A 154 5.52 6.85 11.14
CA HIS A 154 4.66 6.64 12.30
C HIS A 154 4.26 7.98 12.91
N LEU A 155 2.96 8.13 13.17
CA LEU A 155 2.36 9.32 13.76
C LEU A 155 1.61 8.95 15.05
N THR A 156 1.65 9.84 16.03
CA THR A 156 0.73 9.86 17.17
C THR A 156 -0.28 10.98 16.93
N ASN A 157 -1.56 10.62 16.81
CA ASN A 157 -2.64 11.57 16.54
C ASN A 157 -3.08 12.29 17.84
N PRO A 158 -3.87 13.38 17.76
CA PRO A 158 -4.27 14.15 18.95
C PRO A 158 -5.09 13.33 19.96
N ASP A 159 -5.87 12.35 19.48
CA ASP A 159 -6.65 11.40 20.29
C ASP A 159 -5.81 10.23 20.85
N GLN A 160 -4.48 10.31 20.78
CA GLN A 160 -3.52 9.28 21.18
C GLN A 160 -3.58 7.98 20.36
N SER A 161 -4.41 7.92 19.31
CA SER A 161 -4.33 6.84 18.33
C SER A 161 -3.01 6.90 17.56
N ARG A 162 -2.59 5.76 17.03
CA ARG A 162 -1.34 5.62 16.27
C ARG A 162 -1.65 5.34 14.82
N THR A 163 -1.09 6.15 13.92
CA THR A 163 -1.10 5.90 12.48
C THR A 163 0.27 5.38 12.06
N LEU A 164 0.30 4.21 11.45
CA LEU A 164 1.48 3.67 10.76
C LEU A 164 1.21 3.72 9.27
N ALA A 165 2.14 4.27 8.50
CA ALA A 165 2.07 4.32 7.06
C ALA A 165 3.36 3.82 6.41
N SER A 166 3.21 3.13 5.28
CA SER A 166 4.31 2.77 4.40
C SER A 166 4.00 3.18 2.96
N PHE A 167 5.01 3.57 2.23
CA PHE A 167 4.91 4.02 0.84
C PHE A 167 5.91 3.23 0.01
N TYR A 168 5.46 2.50 -1.00
CA TYR A 168 6.31 1.71 -1.89
C TYR A 168 6.00 2.04 -3.34
N LEU A 169 7.03 2.04 -4.19
CA LEU A 169 6.88 2.22 -5.63
C LEU A 169 7.38 0.96 -6.34
N HIS A 170 6.49 0.27 -7.04
CA HIS A 170 6.81 -0.96 -7.74
C HIS A 170 6.08 -1.05 -9.08
N ALA A 171 6.83 -1.25 -10.15
CA ALA A 171 6.31 -1.37 -11.52
C ALA A 171 5.36 -0.21 -11.89
N ASP A 172 5.78 1.03 -11.60
CA ASP A 172 5.01 2.26 -11.81
C ASP A 172 3.65 2.27 -11.10
N ARG A 173 3.52 1.58 -9.97
CA ARG A 173 2.39 1.71 -9.03
C ARG A 173 2.89 2.18 -7.68
N LEU A 174 2.25 3.24 -7.16
CA LEU A 174 2.48 3.70 -5.80
C LEU A 174 1.50 2.98 -4.87
N TYR A 175 2.04 2.30 -3.86
CA TYR A 175 1.29 1.65 -2.80
C TYR A 175 1.40 2.47 -1.53
N ILE A 176 0.27 2.95 -1.03
CA ILE A 176 0.16 3.65 0.26
C ILE A 176 -0.58 2.73 1.21
N LEU A 177 0.14 2.21 2.21
CA LEU A 177 -0.45 1.41 3.28
C LEU A 177 -0.66 2.30 4.47
N GLU A 178 -1.84 2.27 5.07
CA GLU A 178 -2.17 3.02 6.27
C GLU A 178 -2.89 2.12 7.28
N ALA A 179 -2.48 2.19 8.54
CA ALA A 179 -3.21 1.61 9.65
C ALA A 179 -3.29 2.59 10.82
N THR A 180 -4.50 2.98 11.21
CA THR A 180 -4.75 3.79 12.40
C THR A 180 -5.41 2.92 13.47
N THR A 181 -4.74 2.75 14.61
CA THR A 181 -5.25 1.96 15.74
C THR A 181 -5.41 2.83 16.99
N PRO A 182 -6.47 2.65 17.80
CA PRO A 182 -6.64 3.38 19.06
C PRO A 182 -5.44 3.23 20.02
N GLU A 183 -5.34 4.11 21.01
CA GLU A 183 -4.30 4.03 22.05
C GLU A 183 -4.25 2.63 22.68
N GLY A 184 -3.05 2.08 22.83
CA GLY A 184 -2.82 0.75 23.43
C GLY A 184 -3.21 -0.45 22.54
N VAL A 185 -3.92 -0.24 21.42
CA VAL A 185 -4.28 -1.32 20.49
C VAL A 185 -3.09 -1.66 19.61
N ARG A 186 -2.75 -2.96 19.56
CA ARG A 186 -1.74 -3.52 18.64
C ARG A 186 -2.41 -4.10 17.40
N GLY A 187 -1.69 -4.08 16.27
CA GLY A 187 -2.11 -4.75 15.04
C GLY A 187 -1.68 -4.01 13.77
N GLY A 188 -1.57 -2.68 13.82
CA GLY A 188 -1.18 -1.88 12.65
C GLY A 188 0.13 -2.36 12.01
N GLY A 189 1.16 -2.64 12.80
CA GLY A 189 2.43 -3.13 12.27
C GLY A 189 2.34 -4.50 11.57
N LEU A 190 1.42 -5.38 11.98
CA LEU A 190 1.23 -6.68 11.33
C LEU A 190 0.58 -6.53 9.95
N PHE A 191 -0.38 -5.60 9.83
CA PHE A 191 -0.98 -5.26 8.54
C PHE A 191 0.09 -4.81 7.55
N LEU A 192 0.89 -3.80 7.91
CA LEU A 192 1.94 -3.26 7.03
C LEU A 192 3.01 -4.31 6.67
N GLN A 193 3.41 -5.16 7.62
CA GLN A 193 4.41 -6.22 7.40
C GLN A 193 3.90 -7.39 6.55
N SER A 194 2.59 -7.54 6.42
CA SER A 194 1.99 -8.62 5.61
C SER A 194 2.03 -8.36 4.11
N LEU A 195 2.39 -7.14 3.69
CA LEU A 195 2.52 -6.79 2.28
C LEU A 195 3.53 -7.70 1.58
N GLN A 196 3.14 -8.18 0.42
CA GLN A 196 4.00 -8.83 -0.54
C GLN A 196 3.67 -8.29 -1.94
N PHE A 197 4.67 -8.24 -2.81
CA PHE A 197 4.47 -7.92 -4.21
C PHE A 197 4.24 -9.19 -5.01
N LEU A 198 3.35 -9.13 -5.98
CA LEU A 198 3.03 -10.22 -6.89
C LEU A 198 3.47 -9.83 -8.32
N ASP A 199 3.85 -10.81 -9.12
CA ASP A 199 3.98 -10.64 -10.56
C ASP A 199 2.65 -10.88 -11.29
N GLU A 200 2.71 -10.85 -12.63
CA GLU A 200 1.54 -11.00 -13.49
C GLU A 200 0.94 -12.42 -13.43
N GLU A 201 1.73 -13.41 -13.02
CA GLU A 201 1.32 -14.79 -12.80
C GLU A 201 0.75 -15.03 -11.39
N GLY A 202 0.86 -14.04 -10.50
CA GLY A 202 0.45 -14.13 -9.11
C GLY A 202 1.51 -14.75 -8.18
N ASP A 203 2.73 -14.96 -8.68
CA ASP A 203 3.84 -15.43 -7.88
C ASP A 203 4.42 -14.30 -7.03
N ARG A 204 4.82 -14.66 -5.81
CA ARG A 204 5.44 -13.72 -4.86
C ARG A 204 6.78 -13.24 -5.41
N ILE A 205 7.01 -11.94 -5.33
CA ILE A 205 8.28 -11.32 -5.70
C ILE A 205 9.14 -11.18 -4.46
N HIS A 206 10.40 -11.59 -4.59
CA HIS A 206 11.46 -11.23 -3.65
C HIS A 206 12.75 -10.99 -4.43
N TYR A 207 13.29 -9.78 -4.43
CA TYR A 207 14.48 -9.46 -5.22
C TYR A 207 15.77 -9.85 -4.50
N LYS A 208 16.84 -10.11 -5.28
CA LYS A 208 18.19 -10.38 -4.73
C LYS A 208 18.91 -9.12 -4.21
N ARG A 209 18.47 -7.94 -4.65
CA ARG A 209 19.02 -6.62 -4.32
C ARG A 209 17.86 -5.62 -4.30
N VAL A 210 18.11 -4.44 -3.72
CA VAL A 210 17.13 -3.35 -3.70
C VAL A 210 16.66 -3.04 -5.12
N TYR A 211 15.35 -3.06 -5.30
CA TYR A 211 14.64 -2.63 -6.49
C TYR A 211 14.42 -1.12 -6.39
N HIS A 212 14.77 -0.43 -7.48
CA HIS A 212 14.45 0.97 -7.70
C HIS A 212 13.58 1.06 -8.95
N ASN A 213 12.48 1.82 -8.88
CA ASN A 213 11.47 1.83 -9.95
C ASN A 213 12.02 2.32 -11.29
N SER A 214 12.99 3.24 -11.28
CA SER A 214 13.63 3.76 -12.49
C SER A 214 14.79 2.93 -13.04
N ALA A 215 15.15 1.81 -12.39
CA ALA A 215 16.27 0.97 -12.78
C ALA A 215 15.78 -0.37 -13.36
N PRO A 216 16.59 -1.07 -14.17
CA PRO A 216 16.26 -2.43 -14.57
C PRO A 216 15.99 -3.31 -13.33
N PRO A 217 14.89 -4.08 -13.31
CA PRO A 217 14.51 -4.87 -12.15
C PRO A 217 15.63 -5.87 -11.80
N PRO A 218 16.02 -5.99 -10.52
CA PRO A 218 16.99 -6.99 -10.11
C PRO A 218 16.47 -8.41 -10.36
N ALA A 219 17.38 -9.38 -10.44
CA ALA A 219 16.99 -10.78 -10.45
C ALA A 219 16.21 -11.15 -9.16
N ARG A 220 15.18 -11.99 -9.32
CA ARG A 220 14.40 -12.52 -8.19
C ARG A 220 15.17 -13.63 -7.47
N MET A 221 14.97 -13.75 -6.16
CA MET A 221 15.36 -14.93 -5.40
C MET A 221 14.45 -16.10 -5.81
N PRO A 222 14.99 -17.33 -5.94
CA PRO A 222 14.15 -18.50 -6.06
C PRO A 222 13.32 -18.62 -4.78
N LEU A 223 12.00 -18.61 -4.89
CA LEU A 223 11.14 -18.92 -3.75
C LEU A 223 10.99 -20.44 -3.65
N PRO A 224 11.19 -21.05 -2.46
CA PRO A 224 10.97 -22.47 -2.28
C PRO A 224 9.46 -22.78 -2.33
N GLY A 225 8.97 -23.27 -3.48
CA GLY A 225 7.60 -23.74 -3.69
C GLY A 225 6.58 -22.60 -3.75
N GLY A 226 5.87 -22.48 -4.88
CA GLY A 226 4.67 -21.65 -4.97
C GLY A 226 3.61 -22.09 -3.97
N LEU A 227 2.67 -21.20 -3.66
CA LEU A 227 1.51 -21.46 -2.80
C LEU A 227 0.78 -22.75 -3.21
#